data_AF-A0A7C5Y2J5-F1
#
_entry.id   AF-A0A7C5Y2J5-F1
#
_cell.length_a   1.000
_cell.length_b   1.000
_cell.length_c   1.000
_cell.angle_alpha   90.00
_cell.angle_beta   90.00
_cell.angle_gamma   90.00
#
_symmetry.space_group_name_H-M   'P 1'
#
loop_
_entity.id
_entity.type
_entity.pdbx_description
1 polymer ?
#
loop_
_entity_poly.entity_id
_entity_poly.type
_entity_poly.pdbx_seq_one_letter_code
_entity_poly.pdbx_strand_id
1 'polypeptide(L)'
;MTEYAHSVNIDVIGSILVGYAKKIVDKALRGETLSDWEIGFLLMETTRRILEIRLNVIEKRIGSLEEILKTRIEALEKELLSTERRIDSVEKELSAKIDSLLMRIDLIEKRIVKIEEELKRRDQEKSHS
;
A
#
# COMPACT_ATOMS: atom_id res chain seq x y z
N MET A 1 38.52 24.99 28.44
CA MET A 1 37.60 26.14 28.23
C MET A 1 36.58 25.74 27.18
N THR A 2 35.67 24.86 27.56
CA THR A 2 34.69 24.20 26.69
C THR A 2 33.46 23.99 27.55
N GLU A 3 32.54 24.95 27.53
CA GLU A 3 31.13 24.82 27.95
C GLU A 3 30.53 26.23 28.08
N TYR A 4 30.09 26.83 26.97
CA TYR A 4 29.25 28.05 27.01
C TYR A 4 28.21 28.09 25.89
N ALA A 5 27.82 26.94 25.35
CA ALA A 5 26.63 26.83 24.50
C ALA A 5 25.46 26.32 25.35
N HIS A 6 24.99 27.17 26.28
CA HIS A 6 23.64 26.99 26.81
C HIS A 6 22.68 27.08 25.62
N SER A 7 21.91 26.02 25.39
CA SER A 7 20.87 25.97 24.37
C SER A 7 19.90 27.13 24.59
N VAL A 8 20.07 28.20 23.81
CA VAL A 8 19.07 29.27 23.78
C VAL A 8 17.78 28.62 23.31
N ASN A 9 16.78 28.59 24.19
CA ASN A 9 15.49 28.01 23.85
C ASN A 9 14.89 28.79 22.67
N ILE A 10 14.51 28.07 21.63
CA ILE A 10 13.88 28.60 20.40
C ILE A 10 12.66 29.48 20.75
N ASP A 11 11.95 29.16 21.84
CA ASP A 11 10.79 29.92 22.32
C ASP A 11 11.17 31.33 22.82
N VAL A 12 12.36 31.46 23.42
CA VAL A 12 12.88 32.75 23.90
C VAL A 12 13.28 33.62 22.73
N ILE A 13 13.96 33.05 21.72
CA ILE A 13 14.29 33.76 20.48
C ILE A 13 13.01 34.20 19.76
N GLY A 14 12.02 33.31 19.64
CA GLY A 14 10.73 33.62 19.03
C GLY A 14 10.03 34.79 19.71
N SER A 15 9.98 34.80 21.05
CA SER A 15 9.37 35.89 21.83
C SER A 15 10.06 37.23 21.59
N ILE A 16 11.40 37.24 21.50
CA ILE A 16 12.18 38.45 21.19
C ILE A 16 11.86 38.94 19.78
N LEU A 17 11.87 38.05 18.77
CA LEU A 17 11.59 38.40 17.37
C LEU A 17 10.17 38.97 17.21
N VAL A 18 9.17 38.39 17.88
CA VAL A 18 7.79 38.92 17.89
C VAL A 18 7.75 40.33 18.49
N GLY A 19 8.49 40.57 19.58
CA GLY A 19 8.61 41.90 20.18
C GLY A 19 9.21 42.94 19.22
N TYR A 20 10.23 42.58 18.45
CA TYR A 20 10.82 43.45 17.43
C TYR A 20 9.87 43.67 16.24
N ALA A 21 9.21 42.61 15.75
CA ALA A 21 8.21 42.71 14.69
C ALA A 21 7.12 43.72 15.05
N LYS A 22 6.60 43.67 16.28
CA LYS A 22 5.59 44.60 16.77
C LYS A 22 6.07 46.06 16.74
N LYS A 23 7.29 46.31 17.22
CA LYS A 23 7.88 47.68 17.21
C LYS A 23 8.02 48.23 15.78
N ILE A 24 8.45 47.39 14.83
CA ILE A 24 8.59 47.76 13.43
C ILE A 24 7.22 48.08 12.81
N VAL A 25 6.21 47.25 13.10
CA VAL A 25 4.83 47.48 12.63
C VAL A 25 4.26 48.77 13.23
N ASP A 26 4.43 49.00 14.53
CA ASP A 26 3.95 50.22 15.20
C ASP A 26 4.62 51.47 14.60
N LYS A 27 5.91 51.40 14.26
CA LYS A 27 6.65 52.45 13.56
C LYS A 27 6.06 52.73 12.18
N ALA A 28 5.79 51.67 11.40
CA ALA A 28 5.16 51.80 10.09
C ALA A 28 3.74 52.42 10.18
N LEU A 29 2.95 52.03 11.19
CA LEU A 29 1.60 52.56 11.43
C LEU A 29 1.60 54.04 11.80
N ARG A 30 2.68 54.55 12.40
CA ARG A 30 2.88 55.98 12.67
C ARG A 30 3.32 56.77 11.43
N GLY A 31 3.53 56.12 10.28
CA GLY A 31 3.99 56.76 9.05
C GLY A 31 5.49 57.05 9.02
N GLU A 32 6.26 56.48 9.94
CA GLU A 32 7.72 56.61 9.95
C GLU A 32 8.36 55.71 8.88
N THR A 33 9.45 56.17 8.26
CA THR A 33 10.19 55.39 7.27
C THR A 33 10.88 54.19 7.93
N LEU A 34 10.70 53.00 7.36
CA LEU A 34 11.42 51.80 7.75
C LEU A 34 12.81 51.77 7.11
N SER A 35 13.80 51.29 7.85
CA SER A 35 15.13 50.98 7.34
C SER A 35 15.12 49.69 6.51
N ASP A 36 16.13 49.54 5.64
CA ASP A 36 16.30 48.34 4.79
C ASP A 36 16.34 47.04 5.61
N TRP A 37 16.94 47.07 6.80
CA TRP A 37 16.94 45.92 7.72
C TRP A 37 15.56 45.63 8.30
N GLU A 38 14.79 46.65 8.70
CA GLU A 38 13.41 46.46 9.19
C GLU A 38 12.52 45.86 8.10
N ILE A 39 12.70 46.30 6.84
CA ILE A 39 12.01 45.73 5.67
C ILE A 39 12.48 44.28 5.44
N GLY A 40 13.79 44.04 5.46
CA GLY A 40 14.37 42.69 5.32
C GLY A 40 13.86 41.72 6.39
N PHE A 41 13.78 42.17 7.64
CA PHE A 41 13.22 41.41 8.75
C PHE A 41 11.74 41.04 8.49
N LEU A 42 10.91 42.00 8.06
CA LEU A 42 9.50 41.72 7.74
C LEU A 42 9.36 40.75 6.56
N LEU A 43 10.22 40.85 5.54
CA LEU A 43 10.25 39.91 4.42
C LEU A 43 10.64 38.50 4.86
N MET A 44 11.65 38.37 5.71
CA MET A 44 12.07 37.10 6.30
C MET A 44 10.96 36.48 7.14
N GLU A 45 10.29 37.26 7.99
CA GLU A 45 9.20 36.79 8.83
C GLU A 45 7.98 36.36 8.00
N THR A 46 7.65 37.13 6.96
CA THR A 46 6.59 36.77 6.01
C THR A 46 6.93 35.47 5.28
N THR A 47 8.16 35.33 4.80
CA THR A 47 8.63 34.13 4.11
C THR A 47 8.61 32.92 5.04
N ARG A 48 9.07 33.07 6.29
CA ARG A 48 9.03 32.03 7.34
C ARG A 48 7.60 31.54 7.54
N ARG A 49 6.64 32.46 7.69
CA ARG A 49 5.21 32.12 7.88
C ARG A 49 4.61 31.42 6.65
N ILE A 50 4.96 31.85 5.44
CA ILE A 50 4.52 31.19 4.21
C ILE A 50 5.08 29.76 4.14
N LEU A 51 6.35 29.56 4.48
CA LEU A 51 6.97 28.24 4.51
C LEU A 51 6.29 27.32 5.52
N GLU A 52 6.01 27.82 6.73
CA GLU A 52 5.29 27.08 7.77
C GLU A 52 3.89 26.63 7.29
N ILE A 53 3.15 27.52 6.63
CA ILE A 53 1.85 27.17 6.04
C ILE A 53 2.00 26.08 4.96
N ARG A 54 2.99 26.22 4.06
CA ARG A 54 3.21 25.24 2.99
C ARG A 54 3.64 23.88 3.54
N LEU A 55 4.48 23.85 4.58
CA LEU A 55 4.88 22.63 5.27
C LEU A 55 3.67 21.94 5.89
N ASN A 56 2.85 22.66 6.65
CA ASN A 56 1.62 22.11 7.23
C ASN A 56 0.67 21.52 6.15
N VAL A 57 0.57 22.16 4.99
CA VAL A 57 -0.22 21.63 3.85
C VAL A 57 0.41 20.37 3.28
N ILE A 58 1.73 20.33 3.14
CA ILE A 58 2.46 19.15 2.65
C ILE A 58 2.30 17.97 3.62
N GLU A 59 2.47 18.19 4.93
CA GLU A 59 2.29 17.17 5.96
C GLU A 59 0.88 16.56 5.90
N LYS A 60 -0.16 17.39 5.80
CA LYS A 60 -1.54 16.91 5.65
C LYS A 60 -1.75 16.08 4.39
N ARG A 61 -1.14 16.50 3.27
CA ARG A 61 -1.22 15.75 2.00
C ARG A 61 -0.49 14.42 2.09
N ILE A 62 0.68 14.38 2.73
CA ILE A 62 1.44 13.15 2.97
C ILE A 62 0.61 12.19 3.83
N GLY A 63 0.07 12.64 4.96
CA GLY A 63 -0.76 11.80 5.83
C GLY A 63 -2.03 11.28 5.11
N SER A 64 -2.65 12.10 4.25
CA SER A 64 -3.78 11.65 3.43
C SER A 64 -3.38 10.57 2.41
N LEU A 65 -2.20 10.71 1.78
CA LEU A 65 -1.68 9.72 0.85
C LEU A 65 -1.31 8.41 1.55
N GLU A 66 -0.74 8.48 2.75
CA GLU A 66 -0.42 7.31 3.57
C GLU A 66 -1.67 6.50 3.91
N GLU A 67 -2.75 7.15 4.37
CA GLU A 67 -4.02 6.48 4.66
C GLU A 67 -4.67 5.88 3.42
N ILE A 68 -4.63 6.58 2.28
CA ILE A 68 -5.13 6.04 1.00
C ILE A 68 -4.33 4.80 0.60
N LEU A 69 -3.00 4.85 0.68
CA LEU A 69 -2.14 3.72 0.32
C LEU A 69 -2.38 2.53 1.23
N LYS A 70 -2.46 2.74 2.55
CA LYS A 70 -2.79 1.71 3.53
C LYS A 70 -4.11 1.02 3.20
N THR A 71 -5.17 1.81 2.96
CA THR A 71 -6.49 1.29 2.61
C THR A 71 -6.46 0.46 1.32
N ARG A 72 -5.72 0.91 0.30
CA ARG A 72 -5.57 0.17 -0.97
C ARG A 72 -4.79 -1.12 -0.80
N ILE A 73 -3.75 -1.13 0.04
CA ILE A 73 -2.98 -2.34 0.34
C ILE A 73 -3.88 -3.37 1.04
N GLU A 74 -4.61 -2.96 2.08
CA GLU A 74 -5.54 -3.86 2.79
C GLU A 74 -6.64 -4.43 1.88
N ALA A 75 -7.13 -3.64 0.92
CA ALA A 75 -8.09 -4.10 -0.06
C ALA A 75 -7.48 -5.15 -1.01
N LEU A 76 -6.27 -4.89 -1.54
CA LEU A 76 -5.56 -5.83 -2.41
C LEU A 76 -5.21 -7.14 -1.69
N GLU A 77 -4.81 -7.08 -0.42
CA GLU A 77 -4.55 -8.27 0.39
C GLU A 77 -5.80 -9.15 0.53
N LYS A 78 -6.97 -8.55 0.76
CA LYS A 78 -8.25 -9.29 0.84
C LYS A 78 -8.63 -9.91 -0.50
N GLU A 79 -8.46 -9.19 -1.60
CA GLU A 79 -8.72 -9.70 -2.95
C GLU A 79 -7.78 -10.87 -3.30
N LEU A 80 -6.50 -10.77 -2.92
CA LEU A 80 -5.52 -11.83 -3.11
C LEU A 80 -5.90 -13.09 -2.34
N LEU A 81 -6.19 -12.97 -1.04
CA LEU A 81 -6.65 -14.10 -0.21
C LEU A 81 -7.94 -14.73 -0.74
N SER A 82 -8.87 -13.92 -1.27
CA SER A 82 -10.08 -14.43 -1.90
C SER A 82 -9.77 -15.22 -3.18
N THR A 83 -8.82 -14.74 -3.98
CA THR A 83 -8.39 -15.39 -5.21
C THR A 83 -7.66 -16.71 -4.93
N GLU A 84 -6.76 -16.74 -3.94
CA GLU A 84 -6.09 -17.95 -3.48
C GLU A 84 -7.10 -19.04 -3.07
N ARG A 85 -8.12 -18.68 -2.27
CA ARG A 85 -9.18 -19.62 -1.87
C ARG A 85 -9.97 -20.17 -3.07
N ARG A 86 -10.20 -19.34 -4.09
CA ARG A 86 -10.89 -19.77 -5.32
C ARG A 86 -10.01 -20.72 -6.13
N ILE A 87 -8.71 -20.46 -6.21
CA ILE A 87 -7.74 -21.36 -6.85
C ILE A 87 -7.72 -22.71 -6.13
N ASP A 88 -7.56 -22.73 -4.80
CA ASP A 88 -7.60 -23.95 -3.99
C ASP A 88 -8.88 -24.76 -4.22
N SER A 89 -10.03 -24.08 -4.31
CA SER A 89 -11.31 -24.72 -4.58
C SER A 89 -11.36 -25.36 -5.97
N VAL A 90 -10.88 -24.65 -6.99
CA VAL A 90 -10.83 -25.16 -8.37
C VAL A 90 -9.86 -26.35 -8.47
N GLU A 91 -8.70 -26.26 -7.83
CA GLU A 91 -7.71 -27.35 -7.80
C GLU A 91 -8.27 -28.62 -7.16
N LYS A 92 -9.01 -28.49 -6.04
CA LYS A 92 -9.68 -29.62 -5.39
C LYS A 92 -10.77 -30.22 -6.27
N GLU A 93 -11.59 -29.39 -6.92
CA GLU A 93 -12.65 -29.86 -7.81
C GLU A 93 -12.08 -30.59 -9.03
N LEU A 94 -11.02 -30.05 -9.63
CA LEU A 94 -10.34 -30.67 -10.76
C LEU A 94 -9.68 -31.99 -10.36
N SER A 95 -8.99 -32.05 -9.22
CA SER A 95 -8.41 -33.28 -8.69
C SER A 95 -9.48 -34.36 -8.51
N ALA A 96 -10.61 -34.04 -7.89
CA ALA A 96 -11.72 -34.97 -7.71
C ALA A 96 -12.33 -35.45 -9.04
N LYS A 97 -12.43 -34.56 -10.04
CA LYS A 97 -12.90 -34.91 -11.40
C LYS A 97 -11.90 -35.83 -12.10
N ILE A 98 -10.60 -35.58 -11.97
CA ILE A 98 -9.54 -36.44 -12.53
C ILE A 98 -9.61 -37.82 -11.90
N ASP A 99 -9.68 -37.92 -10.57
CA ASP A 99 -9.81 -39.21 -9.86
C ASP A 99 -11.04 -39.99 -10.32
N SER A 100 -12.18 -39.30 -10.47
CA SER A 100 -13.42 -39.92 -10.98
C SER A 100 -13.27 -40.43 -12.42
N LEU A 101 -12.59 -39.67 -13.29
CA LEU A 101 -12.31 -40.10 -14.66
C LEU A 101 -11.36 -41.30 -14.70
N LEU A 102 -10.31 -41.32 -13.87
CA LEU A 102 -9.40 -42.45 -13.75
C LEU A 102 -10.15 -43.73 -13.36
N MET A 103 -11.01 -43.68 -12.33
CA MET A 103 -11.84 -44.83 -11.95
C MET A 103 -12.75 -45.33 -13.08
N ARG A 104 -13.30 -44.41 -13.89
CA ARG A 104 -14.13 -44.77 -15.05
C ARG A 104 -13.30 -45.42 -16.15
N ILE A 105 -12.09 -44.94 -16.39
CA ILE A 105 -11.14 -45.54 -17.34
C ILE A 105 -10.79 -46.95 -16.90
N ASP A 106 -10.39 -47.15 -15.63
CA ASP A 106 -10.08 -48.47 -15.09
C ASP A 106 -11.23 -49.48 -15.25
N LEU A 107 -12.48 -49.01 -15.04
CA LEU A 107 -13.67 -49.84 -15.23
C LEU A 107 -13.89 -50.21 -16.70
N ILE A 108 -13.68 -49.26 -17.61
CA ILE A 108 -13.78 -49.50 -19.05
C ILE A 108 -12.70 -50.49 -19.49
N GLU A 109 -11.45 -50.32 -19.05
CA GLU A 109 -10.35 -51.25 -19.36
C GLU A 109 -10.68 -52.68 -18.91
N LYS A 110 -11.16 -52.85 -17.67
CA LYS A 110 -11.61 -54.18 -17.18
C LYS A 110 -12.71 -54.80 -18.02
N ARG A 111 -13.67 -53.98 -18.50
CA ARG A 111 -14.74 -54.46 -19.38
C ARG A 111 -14.22 -54.86 -20.76
N ILE A 112 -13.27 -54.10 -21.31
CA ILE A 112 -12.62 -54.43 -22.59
C ILE A 112 -11.88 -55.75 -22.47
N VAL A 113 -11.04 -55.94 -21.44
CA VAL A 113 -10.31 -57.20 -21.20
C VAL A 113 -11.29 -58.38 -21.11
N LYS A 114 -12.39 -58.24 -20.37
CA LYS A 114 -13.41 -59.28 -20.27
C LYS A 114 -14.04 -59.63 -21.63
N ILE A 115 -14.37 -58.62 -22.44
CA ILE A 115 -14.94 -58.83 -23.78
C ILE A 115 -13.91 -59.54 -24.68
N GLU A 116 -12.64 -59.16 -24.64
CA GLU A 116 -11.57 -59.81 -25.39
C GLU A 116 -11.41 -61.28 -25.01
N GLU A 117 -11.50 -61.61 -23.72
CA GLU A 117 -11.48 -63.01 -23.24
C GLU A 117 -12.70 -63.81 -23.75
N GLU A 118 -13.90 -63.24 -23.68
CA GLU A 118 -15.12 -63.88 -24.17
C GLU A 118 -15.07 -64.13 -25.68
N LEU A 119 -14.55 -63.17 -26.46
CA LEU A 119 -14.35 -63.34 -27.90
C LEU A 119 -13.35 -64.45 -28.22
N LYS A 120 -12.19 -64.48 -27.54
CA LYS A 120 -11.19 -65.55 -27.70
C LYS A 120 -11.79 -66.94 -27.43
N ARG A 121 -12.62 -67.08 -26.39
CA ARG A 121 -13.30 -68.36 -26.09
C ARG A 121 -14.25 -68.78 -27.21
N ARG A 122 -15.05 -67.86 -27.74
CA ARG A 122 -15.99 -68.16 -28.84
C ARG A 122 -15.29 -68.56 -30.13
N ASP A 123 -14.15 -67.96 -30.44
CA ASP A 123 -13.36 -68.32 -31.63
C ASP A 123 -12.70 -69.69 -31.49
N GLN A 124 -12.28 -70.07 -30.28
CA GLN A 124 -11.80 -71.41 -29.97
C GLN A 124 -12.91 -72.47 -30.11
N GLU A 125 -14.11 -72.20 -29.58
CA GLU A 125 -15.27 -73.11 -29.69
C GLU A 125 -15.66 -73.35 -31.16
N LYS A 126 -15.67 -72.31 -32.00
CA LYS A 126 -15.98 -72.43 -33.43
C LYS A 126 -14.91 -73.18 -34.24
N SER A 127 -13.65 -73.15 -33.81
CA SER A 127 -12.56 -73.84 -34.53
C SER A 127 -12.51 -75.35 -34.24
N HIS A 128 -13.23 -75.82 -33.20
CA HIS A 128 -13.27 -77.23 -32.79
C HIS A 128 -14.63 -77.90 -33.07
N SER A 129 -15.59 -77.20 -33.69
CA SER A 129 -16.89 -77.71 -34.13
C SER A 129 -16.97 -77.84 -35.64
#